data_AF-I9JGF4-F1
#
_entry.id   AF-I9JGF4-F1
#
_cell.length_a   1.000
_cell.length_b   1.000
_cell.length_c   1.000
_cell.angle_alpha   90.00
_cell.angle_beta   90.00
_cell.angle_gamma   90.00
#
_symmetry.space_group_name_H-M   'P 1'
#
loop_
_entity.id
_entity.type
_entity.pdbx_description
1 polymer ?
#
loop_
_entity_poly.entity_id
_entity_poly.type
_entity_poly.pdbx_seq_one_letter_code
_entity_poly.pdbx_strand_id
1 'polypeptide(L)'
;MVLNYIWIGFFVVAFIIALVKVIFLGDTEIFTAIMNATFDSSKTAFEISLGLTGVLALWLGIMKIGENSGLINALARFLSPVLCRLFPDIPKGHPVLGSIFMNMSANMLGLDNAATPLGLKAMKELQELNPKKDTASNPMIMFLVINTSGLIIIPISIMVYRAQMGAAQPTDVFIPILLSTFISTLVGVIAVSIAQKINLINKPILILMGIICLFFSGLIYLFLSVSREDMGTYSTLIANILLFSVIILFILTGVRKKINVYDSFVEGAKEGFTTAVRIIPYLVAFLVGIAVFRTSGAMDFLVGGIGYIVGLCGVDTSFVGALPTALMKSLSGSGANGLMIDTMKELGPDSFVGRMSCVVRGASDTTFYILAVYFGSVGITKTRNAVTCGLIADFSGIIAAILISYLFFF
;
A
#
# COMPACT_ATOMS: atom_id res chain seq x y z
N MET A 1 -1.71 -17.78 14.05
CA MET A 1 -1.25 -16.79 13.05
C MET A 1 -1.11 -15.44 13.74
N VAL A 2 -0.13 -14.60 13.39
CA VAL A 2 0.05 -13.25 14.00
C VAL A 2 -1.24 -12.42 13.91
N LEU A 3 -1.93 -12.53 12.77
CA LEU A 3 -3.23 -11.90 12.52
C LEU A 3 -4.31 -12.22 13.54
N ASN A 4 -4.35 -13.47 14.01
CA ASN A 4 -5.30 -13.90 15.03
C ASN A 4 -5.06 -13.14 16.34
N TYR A 5 -3.80 -13.00 16.74
CA TYR A 5 -3.45 -12.28 17.97
C TYR A 5 -3.72 -10.78 17.86
N ILE A 6 -3.47 -10.18 16.70
CA ILE A 6 -3.80 -8.76 16.46
C ILE A 6 -5.30 -8.55 16.53
N TRP A 7 -6.08 -9.40 15.87
CA TRP A 7 -7.54 -9.30 15.87
C TRP A 7 -8.12 -9.46 17.28
N ILE A 8 -7.67 -10.48 18.04
CA ILE A 8 -8.04 -10.65 19.46
C ILE A 8 -7.63 -9.42 20.27
N GLY A 9 -6.42 -8.91 20.05
CA GLY A 9 -5.89 -7.73 20.72
C GLY A 9 -6.76 -6.50 20.54
N PHE A 10 -7.25 -6.25 19.32
CA PHE A 10 -8.16 -5.13 19.07
C PHE A 10 -9.43 -5.19 19.91
N PHE A 11 -10.08 -6.35 20.00
CA PHE A 11 -11.31 -6.49 20.78
C PHE A 11 -11.06 -6.47 22.29
N VAL A 12 -10.04 -7.19 22.76
CA VAL A 12 -9.75 -7.28 24.21
C VAL A 12 -9.30 -5.93 24.76
N VAL A 13 -8.39 -5.23 24.07
CA VAL A 13 -7.93 -3.90 24.50
C VAL A 13 -9.07 -2.90 24.45
N ALA A 14 -9.86 -2.89 23.38
CA ALA A 14 -11.03 -2.02 23.28
C ALA A 14 -12.04 -2.26 24.39
N PHE A 15 -12.30 -3.52 24.74
CA PHE A 15 -13.21 -3.89 25.82
C PHE A 15 -12.72 -3.41 27.18
N ILE A 16 -11.43 -3.61 27.48
CA ILE A 16 -10.82 -3.14 28.74
C ILE A 16 -10.91 -1.60 28.83
N ILE A 17 -10.58 -0.89 27.75
CA ILE A 17 -10.62 0.58 27.74
C ILE A 17 -12.05 1.10 27.86
N ALA A 18 -13.01 0.47 27.17
CA ALA A 18 -14.42 0.80 27.30
C ALA A 18 -14.93 0.60 28.74
N LEU A 19 -14.54 -0.51 29.41
CA LEU A 19 -14.85 -0.72 30.83
C LEU A 19 -14.26 0.37 31.72
N VAL A 20 -13.01 0.78 31.47
CA VAL A 20 -12.39 1.88 32.22
C VAL A 20 -13.16 3.17 32.01
N LYS A 21 -13.57 3.49 30.78
CA LYS A 21 -14.38 4.68 30.47
C LYS A 21 -15.75 4.66 31.16
N VAL A 22 -16.42 3.51 31.20
CA VAL A 22 -17.70 3.37 31.93
C VAL A 22 -17.50 3.56 33.44
N ILE A 23 -16.55 2.83 34.03
CA ILE A 23 -16.39 2.75 35.49
C ILE A 23 -15.81 4.04 36.07
N PHE A 24 -14.82 4.63 35.40
CA PHE A 24 -14.05 5.76 35.95
C PHE A 24 -14.41 7.10 35.32
N LEU A 25 -14.92 7.13 34.08
CA LEU A 25 -15.26 8.38 33.37
C LEU A 25 -16.77 8.57 33.19
N GLY A 26 -17.59 7.58 33.56
CA GLY A 26 -19.05 7.66 33.47
C GLY A 26 -19.59 7.65 32.03
N ASP A 27 -18.79 7.24 31.05
CA ASP A 27 -19.19 7.19 29.64
C ASP A 27 -20.10 5.98 29.37
N THR A 28 -21.40 6.17 29.55
CA THR A 28 -22.41 5.12 29.36
C THR A 28 -22.70 4.80 27.89
N GLU A 29 -22.25 5.64 26.95
CA GLU A 29 -22.52 5.49 25.51
C GLU A 29 -21.43 4.70 24.78
N ILE A 30 -20.24 4.52 25.38
CA ILE A 30 -19.08 3.92 24.72
C ILE A 30 -19.36 2.53 24.11
N PHE A 31 -20.10 1.67 24.81
CA PHE A 31 -20.43 0.34 24.28
C PHE A 31 -21.40 0.43 23.10
N THR A 32 -22.37 1.35 23.15
CA THR A 32 -23.27 1.64 22.02
C THR A 32 -22.47 2.13 20.80
N ALA A 33 -21.52 3.05 21.02
CA ALA A 33 -20.65 3.56 19.96
C ALA A 33 -19.79 2.45 19.33
N ILE A 34 -19.18 1.58 20.15
CA ILE A 34 -18.38 0.44 19.66
C ILE A 34 -19.23 -0.54 18.84
N MET A 35 -20.45 -0.84 19.30
CA MET A 35 -21.37 -1.73 18.58
C MET A 35 -21.81 -1.12 17.25
N ASN A 36 -22.19 0.16 17.22
CA ASN A 36 -22.53 0.86 15.99
C ASN A 36 -21.35 0.87 15.00
N ALA A 37 -20.14 1.18 15.49
CA ALA A 37 -18.93 1.16 14.67
C ALA A 37 -18.65 -0.22 14.05
N THR A 38 -18.99 -1.31 14.75
CA THR A 38 -18.88 -2.68 14.22
C THR A 38 -19.82 -2.90 13.04
N PHE A 39 -21.09 -2.52 13.17
CA PHE A 39 -22.07 -2.68 12.10
C PHE A 39 -21.76 -1.78 10.90
N ASP A 40 -21.46 -0.50 11.13
CA ASP A 40 -21.12 0.45 10.08
C ASP A 40 -19.89 0.01 9.31
N SER A 41 -18.83 -0.39 10.01
CA SER A 41 -17.59 -0.86 9.38
C SER A 41 -17.80 -2.13 8.55
N SER A 42 -18.66 -3.04 9.00
CA SER A 42 -19.00 -4.25 8.22
C SER A 42 -19.70 -3.91 6.90
N LYS A 43 -20.58 -2.91 6.89
CA LYS A 43 -21.24 -2.41 5.69
C LYS A 43 -20.24 -1.73 4.75
N THR A 44 -19.38 -0.85 5.29
CA THR A 44 -18.32 -0.20 4.51
C THR A 44 -17.37 -1.23 3.89
N ALA A 45 -17.00 -2.29 4.62
CA ALA A 45 -16.16 -3.37 4.08
C ALA A 45 -16.81 -4.05 2.88
N PHE A 46 -18.12 -4.30 2.94
CA PHE A 46 -18.87 -4.87 1.82
C PHE A 46 -18.97 -3.90 0.64
N GLU A 47 -19.27 -2.62 0.86
CA GLU A 47 -19.31 -1.59 -0.19
C GLU A 47 -17.96 -1.45 -0.91
N ILE A 48 -16.85 -1.43 -0.16
CA ILE A 48 -15.49 -1.44 -0.72
C ILE A 48 -15.29 -2.67 -1.60
N SER A 49 -15.74 -3.85 -1.16
CA SER A 49 -15.59 -5.07 -1.93
C SER A 49 -16.37 -5.07 -3.26
N LEU A 50 -17.54 -4.41 -3.30
CA LEU A 50 -18.30 -4.21 -4.55
C LEU A 50 -17.52 -3.34 -5.54
N GLY A 51 -16.96 -2.21 -5.06
CA GLY A 51 -16.10 -1.36 -5.87
C GLY A 51 -14.87 -2.11 -6.40
N LEU A 52 -14.19 -2.87 -5.53
CA LEU A 52 -13.06 -3.71 -5.90
C LEU A 52 -13.43 -4.76 -6.94
N THR A 53 -14.64 -5.30 -6.90
CA THR A 53 -15.11 -6.32 -7.87
C THR A 53 -15.07 -5.79 -9.30
N GLY A 54 -15.60 -4.59 -9.55
CA GLY A 54 -15.60 -3.99 -10.89
C GLY A 54 -14.18 -3.68 -11.39
N VAL A 55 -13.34 -3.17 -10.49
CA VAL A 55 -11.95 -2.83 -10.78
C VAL A 55 -11.10 -4.08 -11.06
N LEU A 56 -11.26 -5.13 -10.24
CA LEU A 56 -10.63 -6.44 -10.45
C LEU A 56 -11.03 -7.04 -11.79
N ALA A 57 -12.32 -6.99 -12.13
CA ALA A 57 -12.83 -7.50 -13.39
C ALA A 57 -12.18 -6.79 -14.60
N LEU A 58 -12.08 -5.46 -14.55
CA LEU A 58 -11.45 -4.65 -15.60
C LEU A 58 -9.98 -5.03 -15.80
N TRP A 59 -9.18 -4.98 -14.73
CA TRP A 59 -7.74 -5.15 -14.84
C TRP A 59 -7.34 -6.60 -15.12
N LEU A 60 -8.03 -7.59 -14.55
CA LEU A 60 -7.76 -8.98 -14.87
C LEU A 60 -8.22 -9.34 -16.30
N GLY A 61 -9.30 -8.73 -16.79
CA GLY A 61 -9.70 -8.83 -18.19
C GLY A 61 -8.62 -8.31 -19.15
N ILE A 62 -8.09 -7.10 -18.89
CA ILE A 62 -7.00 -6.52 -19.68
C ILE A 62 -5.74 -7.39 -19.62
N MET A 63 -5.39 -7.87 -18.42
CA MET A 63 -4.23 -8.73 -18.25
C MET A 63 -4.35 -10.05 -19.02
N LYS A 64 -5.54 -10.63 -19.08
CA LYS A 64 -5.81 -11.87 -19.82
C LYS A 64 -5.59 -11.69 -21.32
N ILE A 65 -5.94 -10.51 -21.87
CA ILE A 65 -5.61 -10.17 -23.26
C ILE A 65 -4.08 -10.19 -23.48
N GLY A 66 -3.32 -9.60 -22.55
CA GLY A 66 -1.86 -9.54 -22.63
C GLY A 66 -1.16 -10.89 -22.49
N GLU A 67 -1.75 -11.81 -21.73
CA GLU A 67 -1.28 -13.20 -21.64
C GLU A 67 -1.53 -13.96 -22.93
N ASN A 68 -2.78 -13.92 -23.41
CA ASN A 68 -3.19 -14.62 -24.62
C ASN A 68 -2.46 -14.07 -25.85
N SER A 69 -2.05 -12.79 -25.85
CA SER A 69 -1.22 -12.19 -26.90
C SER A 69 0.27 -12.50 -26.78
N GLY A 70 0.72 -13.05 -25.65
CA GLY A 70 2.13 -13.30 -25.34
C GLY A 70 2.94 -12.05 -24.98
N LEU A 71 2.29 -10.88 -24.84
CA LEU A 71 2.94 -9.63 -24.43
C LEU A 71 3.54 -9.76 -23.02
N ILE A 72 2.80 -10.35 -22.09
CA ILE A 72 3.30 -10.58 -20.71
C ILE A 72 4.54 -11.47 -20.71
N ASN A 73 4.58 -12.51 -21.55
CA ASN A 73 5.75 -13.39 -21.66
C ASN A 73 6.95 -12.68 -22.29
N ALA A 74 6.73 -11.76 -23.24
CA ALA A 74 7.80 -10.93 -23.79
C ALA A 74 8.38 -9.99 -22.73
N LEU A 75 7.51 -9.34 -21.94
CA LEU A 75 7.91 -8.47 -20.84
C LEU A 75 8.67 -9.24 -19.75
N ALA A 76 8.18 -10.42 -19.35
CA ALA A 76 8.84 -11.29 -18.37
C ALA A 76 10.26 -11.68 -18.80
N ARG A 77 10.48 -11.99 -20.08
CA ARG A 77 11.82 -12.29 -20.62
C ARG A 77 12.73 -11.08 -20.59
N PHE A 78 12.23 -9.90 -20.94
CA PHE A 78 12.98 -8.65 -20.90
C PHE A 78 13.43 -8.28 -19.48
N LEU A 79 12.56 -8.48 -18.49
CA LEU A 79 12.81 -8.11 -17.09
C LEU A 79 13.54 -9.18 -16.27
N SER A 80 13.62 -10.41 -16.79
CA SER A 80 14.28 -11.54 -16.13
C SER A 80 15.68 -11.25 -15.58
N PRO A 81 16.59 -10.52 -16.28
CA PRO A 81 17.94 -10.27 -15.79
C PRO A 81 17.99 -9.56 -14.43
N VAL A 82 16.98 -8.73 -14.14
CA VAL A 82 16.89 -7.94 -12.91
C VAL A 82 16.02 -8.66 -11.89
N LEU A 83 14.78 -9.00 -12.27
CA LEU A 83 13.81 -9.56 -11.31
C LEU A 83 14.19 -10.95 -10.83
N CYS A 84 14.87 -11.79 -11.62
CA CYS A 84 15.34 -13.10 -11.15
C CYS A 84 16.44 -12.99 -10.07
N ARG A 85 17.08 -11.83 -9.90
CA ARG A 85 18.05 -11.61 -8.81
C ARG A 85 17.36 -11.22 -7.50
N LEU A 86 16.25 -10.48 -7.61
CA LEU A 86 15.41 -10.12 -6.48
C LEU A 86 14.49 -11.28 -6.05
N PHE A 87 14.11 -12.13 -7.02
CA PHE A 87 13.28 -13.31 -6.85
C PHE A 87 14.02 -14.57 -7.35
N PRO A 88 15.04 -15.06 -6.61
CA PRO A 88 15.90 -16.15 -7.06
C PRO A 88 15.18 -17.48 -7.25
N ASP A 89 14.08 -17.70 -6.54
CA ASP A 89 13.31 -18.95 -6.58
C ASP A 89 12.27 -18.99 -7.72
N ILE A 90 12.16 -17.92 -8.53
CA ILE A 90 11.27 -17.90 -9.71
C ILE A 90 12.04 -18.39 -10.95
N PRO A 91 11.51 -19.36 -11.72
CA PRO A 91 12.14 -19.80 -12.96
C PRO A 91 12.34 -18.64 -13.95
N LYS A 92 13.49 -18.61 -14.63
CA LYS A 92 13.81 -17.58 -15.63
C LYS A 92 12.77 -17.56 -16.75
N GLY A 93 12.27 -16.38 -17.09
CA GLY A 93 11.27 -16.20 -18.14
C GLY A 93 9.85 -16.63 -17.75
N HIS A 94 9.59 -17.02 -16.50
CA HIS A 94 8.25 -17.35 -16.05
C HIS A 94 7.32 -16.12 -16.14
N PRO A 95 6.07 -16.24 -16.64
CA PRO A 95 5.15 -15.12 -16.83
C PRO A 95 4.91 -14.26 -15.58
N VAL A 96 5.00 -14.87 -14.39
CA VAL A 96 4.84 -14.17 -13.10
C VAL A 96 5.74 -12.96 -12.90
N LEU A 97 6.93 -12.95 -13.54
CA LEU A 97 7.82 -11.78 -13.51
C LEU A 97 7.18 -10.57 -14.19
N GLY A 98 6.38 -10.79 -15.25
CA GLY A 98 5.59 -9.74 -15.89
C GLY A 98 4.49 -9.22 -14.98
N SER A 99 3.73 -10.10 -14.33
CA SER A 99 2.68 -9.71 -13.38
C SER A 99 3.24 -8.93 -12.18
N ILE A 100 4.36 -9.38 -11.59
CA ILE A 100 5.06 -8.66 -10.51
C ILE A 100 5.44 -7.26 -10.96
N PHE A 101 6.05 -7.12 -12.14
CA PHE A 101 6.48 -5.83 -12.66
C PHE A 101 5.32 -4.87 -12.92
N MET A 102 4.23 -5.38 -13.50
CA MET A 102 3.03 -4.57 -13.77
C MET A 102 2.42 -4.06 -12.47
N ASN A 103 2.33 -4.91 -11.44
CA ASN A 103 1.87 -4.50 -10.12
C ASN A 103 2.80 -3.43 -9.50
N MET A 104 4.12 -3.66 -9.51
CA MET A 104 5.09 -2.68 -8.99
C MET A 104 4.98 -1.34 -9.73
N SER A 105 4.84 -1.37 -11.05
CA SER A 105 4.70 -0.18 -11.88
C SER A 105 3.40 0.57 -11.60
N ALA A 106 2.28 -0.14 -11.41
CA ALA A 106 1.01 0.47 -11.03
C ALA A 106 1.10 1.15 -9.64
N ASN A 107 1.72 0.49 -8.66
CA ASN A 107 2.00 1.09 -7.35
C ASN A 107 2.88 2.35 -7.46
N MET A 108 3.98 2.25 -8.22
CA MET A 108 4.90 3.38 -8.45
C MET A 108 4.24 4.59 -9.10
N LEU A 109 3.23 4.38 -9.92
CA LEU A 109 2.48 5.47 -10.55
C LEU A 109 1.29 5.98 -9.69
N GLY A 110 1.10 5.45 -8.48
CA GLY A 110 -0.04 5.80 -7.62
C GLY A 110 -1.39 5.34 -8.20
N LEU A 111 -1.38 4.29 -9.02
CA LEU A 111 -2.57 3.72 -9.66
C LEU A 111 -3.15 2.61 -8.78
N ASP A 112 -3.57 2.96 -7.57
CA ASP A 112 -4.04 2.01 -6.54
C ASP A 112 -5.13 1.06 -7.05
N ASN A 113 -6.03 1.60 -7.89
CA ASN A 113 -7.10 0.85 -8.54
C ASN A 113 -6.57 -0.26 -9.47
N ALA A 114 -5.41 -0.07 -10.10
CA ALA A 114 -4.79 -1.09 -10.95
C ALA A 114 -3.87 -2.02 -10.15
N ALA A 115 -3.16 -1.48 -9.17
CA ALA A 115 -2.12 -2.20 -8.44
C ALA A 115 -2.64 -3.45 -7.71
N THR A 116 -3.75 -3.32 -6.97
CA THR A 116 -4.29 -4.43 -6.16
C THR A 116 -4.71 -5.64 -7.02
N PRO A 117 -5.49 -5.48 -8.12
CA PRO A 117 -5.77 -6.57 -9.04
C PRO A 117 -4.54 -7.28 -9.60
N LEU A 118 -3.56 -6.49 -10.05
CA LEU A 118 -2.31 -7.02 -10.60
C LEU A 118 -1.52 -7.79 -9.53
N GLY A 119 -1.57 -7.33 -8.29
CA GLY A 119 -0.89 -7.98 -7.17
C GLY A 119 -1.53 -9.29 -6.75
N LEU A 120 -2.86 -9.35 -6.73
CA LEU A 120 -3.61 -10.59 -6.46
C LEU A 120 -3.36 -11.65 -7.53
N LYS A 121 -3.29 -11.23 -8.80
CA LYS A 121 -2.91 -12.11 -9.89
C LYS A 121 -1.48 -12.64 -9.73
N ALA A 122 -0.51 -11.76 -9.49
CA ALA A 122 0.87 -12.16 -9.24
C ALA A 122 0.96 -13.14 -8.04
N MET A 123 0.20 -12.91 -6.98
CA MET A 123 0.16 -13.80 -5.82
C MET A 123 -0.42 -15.19 -6.17
N LYS A 124 -1.46 -15.26 -7.00
CA LYS A 124 -2.02 -16.51 -7.52
C LYS A 124 -0.99 -17.30 -8.34
N GLU A 125 -0.28 -16.64 -9.26
CA GLU A 125 0.78 -17.26 -10.06
C GLU A 125 1.97 -17.70 -9.20
N LEU A 126 2.35 -16.92 -8.20
CA LEU A 126 3.35 -17.34 -7.20
C LEU A 126 2.88 -18.54 -6.38
N GLN A 127 1.57 -18.66 -6.13
CA GLN A 127 0.99 -19.79 -5.42
C GLN A 127 1.02 -21.06 -6.26
N GLU A 128 0.91 -20.98 -7.58
CA GLU A 128 1.07 -22.13 -8.47
C GLU A 128 2.47 -22.74 -8.33
N LEU A 129 3.50 -21.89 -8.27
CA LEU A 129 4.90 -22.29 -8.05
C LEU A 129 5.20 -22.74 -6.60
N ASN A 130 4.33 -22.44 -5.65
CA ASN A 130 4.60 -22.70 -4.24
C ASN A 130 4.51 -24.22 -3.91
N PRO A 131 5.58 -24.86 -3.42
CA PRO A 131 5.54 -26.27 -3.03
C PRO A 131 4.70 -26.53 -1.77
N LYS A 132 4.51 -25.54 -0.88
CA LYS A 132 3.74 -25.66 0.36
C LYS A 132 2.58 -24.68 0.37
N LYS A 133 1.41 -25.11 -0.11
CA LYS A 133 0.25 -24.23 -0.36
C LYS A 133 -0.28 -23.48 0.88
N ASP A 134 -0.02 -23.97 2.09
CA ASP A 134 -0.41 -23.30 3.34
C ASP A 134 0.61 -22.26 3.85
N THR A 135 1.82 -22.22 3.26
CA THR A 135 2.98 -21.49 3.78
C THR A 135 3.57 -20.54 2.74
N ALA A 136 3.82 -19.28 3.13
CA ALA A 136 4.36 -18.26 2.22
C ALA A 136 5.75 -18.66 1.65
N SER A 137 5.90 -18.62 0.32
CA SER A 137 7.19 -18.86 -0.34
C SER A 137 8.09 -17.60 -0.28
N ASN A 138 9.40 -17.75 -0.51
CA ASN A 138 10.30 -16.58 -0.47
C ASN A 138 9.91 -15.48 -1.47
N PRO A 139 9.55 -15.82 -2.74
CA PRO A 139 9.05 -14.83 -3.68
C PRO A 139 7.79 -14.10 -3.24
N MET A 140 6.85 -14.80 -2.60
CA MET A 140 5.64 -14.17 -2.07
C MET A 140 5.95 -13.13 -1.00
N ILE A 141 6.90 -13.45 -0.12
CA ILE A 141 7.30 -12.56 0.98
C ILE A 141 7.99 -11.31 0.42
N MET A 142 8.94 -11.46 -0.52
CA MET A 142 9.59 -10.33 -1.18
C MET A 142 8.57 -9.46 -1.92
N PHE A 143 7.68 -10.08 -2.68
CA PHE A 143 6.64 -9.39 -3.43
C PHE A 143 5.70 -8.60 -2.52
N LEU A 144 5.29 -9.22 -1.41
CA LEU A 144 4.44 -8.58 -0.42
C LEU A 144 5.12 -7.39 0.23
N VAL A 145 6.39 -7.51 0.63
CA VAL A 145 7.11 -6.41 1.27
C VAL A 145 7.33 -5.24 0.32
N ILE A 146 7.60 -5.49 -0.96
CA ILE A 146 7.70 -4.44 -1.98
C ILE A 146 6.36 -3.70 -2.16
N ASN A 147 5.24 -4.43 -2.14
CA ASN A 147 3.91 -3.81 -2.19
C ASN A 147 3.64 -3.02 -0.91
N THR A 148 4.00 -3.59 0.24
CA THR A 148 3.84 -2.98 1.56
C THR A 148 4.65 -1.70 1.71
N SER A 149 5.84 -1.62 1.14
CA SER A 149 6.64 -0.40 1.20
C SER A 149 6.11 0.70 0.29
N GLY A 150 5.17 0.39 -0.62
CA GLY A 150 4.34 1.36 -1.32
C GLY A 150 5.10 2.45 -2.05
N LEU A 151 6.19 2.11 -2.75
CA LEU A 151 6.97 3.07 -3.54
C LEU A 151 6.03 3.84 -4.46
N ILE A 152 5.80 5.13 -4.19
CA ILE A 152 4.96 6.02 -5.00
C ILE A 152 5.84 7.15 -5.54
N ILE A 153 5.91 7.27 -6.86
CA ILE A 153 6.66 8.34 -7.53
C ILE A 153 5.86 9.64 -7.50
N ILE A 154 4.56 9.58 -7.75
CA ILE A 154 3.69 10.75 -7.80
C ILE A 154 2.45 10.53 -6.92
N PRO A 155 2.39 11.14 -5.72
CA PRO A 155 1.27 11.01 -4.79
C PRO A 155 0.09 11.91 -5.20
N ILE A 156 -0.50 11.66 -6.38
CA ILE A 156 -1.56 12.48 -6.97
C ILE A 156 -2.74 12.64 -6.02
N SER A 157 -3.21 11.54 -5.42
CA SER A 157 -4.36 11.54 -4.51
C SER A 157 -4.15 12.47 -3.32
N ILE A 158 -2.97 12.45 -2.69
CA ILE A 158 -2.63 13.30 -1.55
C ILE A 158 -2.58 14.77 -1.97
N MET A 159 -2.00 15.09 -3.13
CA MET A 159 -1.99 16.46 -3.65
C MET A 159 -3.40 16.98 -3.95
N VAL A 160 -4.28 16.13 -4.49
CA VAL A 160 -5.69 16.49 -4.72
C VAL A 160 -6.42 16.75 -3.41
N TYR A 161 -6.25 15.90 -2.39
CA TYR A 161 -6.85 16.15 -1.08
C TYR A 161 -6.35 17.44 -0.44
N ARG A 162 -5.04 17.73 -0.53
CA ARG A 162 -4.49 19.02 -0.05
C ARG A 162 -5.12 20.21 -0.75
N ALA A 163 -5.25 20.15 -2.08
CA ALA A 163 -5.89 21.21 -2.87
C ALA A 163 -7.36 21.41 -2.46
N GLN A 164 -8.11 20.31 -2.29
CA GLN A 164 -9.51 20.35 -1.84
C GLN A 164 -9.67 20.92 -0.43
N MET A 165 -8.69 20.73 0.44
CA MET A 165 -8.65 21.29 1.78
C MET A 165 -8.10 22.73 1.84
N GLY A 166 -7.75 23.33 0.70
CA GLY A 166 -7.31 24.72 0.61
C GLY A 166 -5.82 24.95 0.91
N ALA A 167 -4.96 23.96 0.70
CA ALA A 167 -3.51 24.13 0.86
C ALA A 167 -2.97 25.20 -0.10
N ALA A 168 -2.13 26.11 0.41
CA ALA A 168 -1.50 27.16 -0.40
C ALA A 168 -0.59 26.58 -1.49
N GLN A 169 0.11 25.48 -1.17
CA GLN A 169 0.92 24.74 -2.14
C GLN A 169 0.69 23.23 -1.99
N PRO A 170 -0.25 22.61 -2.72
CA PRO A 170 -0.57 21.19 -2.58
C PRO A 170 0.60 20.23 -2.89
N THR A 171 1.62 20.69 -3.61
CA THR A 171 2.78 19.92 -4.07
C THR A 171 3.95 19.92 -3.10
N ASP A 172 3.92 20.70 -2.02
CA ASP A 172 5.02 20.84 -1.06
C ASP A 172 5.40 19.53 -0.35
N VAL A 173 4.45 18.61 -0.19
CA VAL A 173 4.65 17.26 0.37
C VAL A 173 5.27 16.25 -0.60
N PHE A 174 5.42 16.59 -1.87
CA PHE A 174 5.86 15.68 -2.93
C PHE A 174 7.25 15.07 -2.64
N ILE A 175 8.26 15.91 -2.44
CA ILE A 175 9.64 15.46 -2.21
C ILE A 175 9.75 14.68 -0.89
N PRO A 176 9.16 15.14 0.23
CA PRO A 176 9.13 14.36 1.46
C PRO A 176 8.50 12.96 1.32
N ILE A 177 7.39 12.85 0.59
CA ILE A 177 6.74 11.56 0.32
C ILE A 177 7.69 10.66 -0.47
N LEU A 178 8.25 11.17 -1.57
CA LEU A 178 9.18 10.44 -2.44
C LEU A 178 10.38 9.86 -1.68
N LEU A 179 10.98 10.65 -0.79
CA LEU A 179 12.12 10.24 0.02
C LEU A 179 11.74 9.20 1.07
N SER A 180 10.63 9.42 1.80
CA SER A 180 10.18 8.49 2.85
C SER A 180 9.77 7.13 2.28
N THR A 181 9.06 7.10 1.15
CA THR A 181 8.67 5.85 0.49
C THR A 181 9.85 5.10 -0.15
N PHE A 182 10.85 5.83 -0.65
CA PHE A 182 12.09 5.23 -1.12
C PHE A 182 12.86 4.55 0.03
N ILE A 183 12.97 5.21 1.19
CA ILE A 183 13.61 4.65 2.38
C ILE A 183 12.85 3.40 2.86
N SER A 184 11.52 3.48 2.95
CA SER A 184 10.65 2.34 3.30
C SER A 184 10.92 1.13 2.41
N THR A 185 10.98 1.35 1.09
CA THR A 185 11.21 0.30 0.10
C THR A 185 12.60 -0.29 0.19
N LEU A 186 13.61 0.56 0.35
CA LEU A 186 15.00 0.12 0.49
C LEU A 186 15.17 -0.75 1.74
N VAL A 187 14.68 -0.28 2.89
CA VAL A 187 14.77 -1.00 4.17
C VAL A 187 13.97 -2.30 4.12
N GLY A 188 12.77 -2.30 3.52
CA GLY A 188 11.95 -3.51 3.34
C GLY A 188 12.66 -4.57 2.50
N VAL A 189 13.20 -4.20 1.34
CA VAL A 189 13.97 -5.11 0.46
C VAL A 189 15.22 -5.64 1.16
N ILE A 190 15.94 -4.80 1.90
CA ILE A 190 17.11 -5.22 2.70
C ILE A 190 16.69 -6.20 3.79
N ALA A 191 15.62 -5.93 4.53
CA ALA A 191 15.14 -6.78 5.61
C ALA A 191 14.76 -8.18 5.10
N VAL A 192 14.05 -8.26 3.97
CA VAL A 192 13.74 -9.55 3.33
C VAL A 192 15.01 -10.23 2.85
N SER A 193 15.92 -9.49 2.23
CA SER A 193 17.16 -10.05 1.68
C SER A 193 18.07 -10.63 2.76
N ILE A 194 18.15 -10.00 3.93
CA ILE A 194 18.85 -10.54 5.10
C ILE A 194 18.17 -11.83 5.56
N ALA A 195 16.84 -11.79 5.75
CA ALA A 195 16.10 -12.93 6.27
C ALA A 195 16.07 -14.15 5.31
N GLN A 196 16.15 -13.90 4.00
CA GLN A 196 16.15 -14.93 2.95
C GLN A 196 17.53 -15.22 2.37
N LYS A 197 18.59 -14.54 2.85
CA LYS A 197 19.97 -14.65 2.37
C LYS A 197 20.13 -14.35 0.87
N ILE A 198 19.38 -13.37 0.37
CA ILE A 198 19.49 -12.89 -1.02
C ILE A 198 20.67 -11.93 -1.12
N ASN A 199 21.58 -12.17 -2.08
CA ASN A 199 22.70 -11.28 -2.32
C ASN A 199 22.30 -10.09 -3.20
N LEU A 200 22.06 -8.93 -2.57
CA LEU A 200 21.79 -7.67 -3.24
C LEU A 200 23.03 -7.02 -3.87
N ILE A 201 24.24 -7.36 -3.41
CA ILE A 201 25.50 -6.80 -3.91
C ILE A 201 25.94 -7.60 -5.14
N ASN A 202 25.17 -7.47 -6.21
CA ASN A 202 25.51 -8.03 -7.52
C ASN A 202 25.38 -6.96 -8.61
N LYS A 203 26.16 -7.11 -9.70
CA LYS A 203 26.23 -6.08 -10.75
C LYS A 203 24.85 -5.66 -11.29
N PRO A 204 23.93 -6.57 -11.67
CA PRO A 204 22.61 -6.17 -12.14
C PRO A 204 21.80 -5.36 -11.13
N ILE A 205 21.78 -5.75 -9.85
CA ILE A 205 21.04 -5.02 -8.81
C ILE A 205 21.70 -3.67 -8.51
N LEU A 206 23.03 -3.60 -8.43
CA LEU A 206 23.73 -2.34 -8.20
C LEU A 206 23.53 -1.35 -9.37
N ILE A 207 23.53 -1.84 -10.61
CA ILE A 207 23.20 -1.03 -11.79
C ILE A 207 21.75 -0.55 -11.71
N LEU A 208 20.81 -1.44 -11.36
CA LEU A 208 19.41 -1.04 -11.18
C LEU A 208 19.26 0.03 -10.10
N MET A 209 19.88 -0.15 -8.93
CA MET A 209 19.87 0.82 -7.85
C MET A 209 20.48 2.15 -8.30
N GLY A 210 21.60 2.12 -9.03
CA GLY A 210 22.21 3.31 -9.61
C GLY A 210 21.29 4.05 -10.59
N ILE A 211 20.61 3.32 -11.49
CA ILE A 211 19.62 3.88 -12.43
C ILE A 211 18.44 4.48 -11.67
N ILE A 212 17.92 3.78 -10.67
CA ILE A 212 16.80 4.25 -9.84
C ILE A 212 17.20 5.52 -9.09
N CYS A 213 18.37 5.56 -8.46
CA CYS A 213 18.88 6.76 -7.78
C CYS A 213 19.07 7.93 -8.75
N LEU A 214 19.66 7.69 -9.93
CA LEU A 214 19.80 8.73 -10.96
C LEU A 214 18.45 9.23 -11.46
N PHE A 215 17.49 8.33 -11.65
CA PHE A 215 16.12 8.67 -12.04
C PHE A 215 15.44 9.53 -10.98
N PHE A 216 15.50 9.15 -9.70
CA PHE A 216 14.92 9.94 -8.61
C PHE A 216 15.63 11.29 -8.45
N SER A 217 16.96 11.35 -8.52
CA SER A 217 17.70 12.62 -8.50
C SER A 217 17.33 13.53 -9.66
N GLY A 218 17.19 12.99 -10.87
CA GLY A 218 16.75 13.74 -12.05
C GLY A 218 15.30 14.21 -11.92
N LEU A 219 14.43 13.39 -11.33
CA LEU A 219 13.04 13.74 -11.09
C LEU A 219 12.92 14.85 -10.04
N ILE A 220 13.69 14.78 -8.94
CA ILE A 220 13.81 15.84 -7.94
C ILE A 220 14.30 17.12 -8.59
N TYR A 221 15.36 17.07 -9.39
CA TYR A 221 15.89 18.23 -10.11
C TYR A 221 14.85 18.87 -11.04
N LEU A 222 14.15 18.05 -11.83
CA LEU A 222 13.10 18.52 -12.73
C LEU A 222 11.98 19.19 -11.95
N PHE A 223 11.53 18.60 -10.85
CA PHE A 223 10.51 19.18 -9.98
C PHE A 223 10.95 20.50 -9.33
N LEU A 224 12.24 20.64 -8.99
CA LEU A 224 12.76 21.91 -8.48
C LEU A 224 12.81 23.01 -9.57
N SER A 225 12.86 22.63 -10.84
CA SER A 225 13.02 23.55 -11.98
C SER A 225 11.71 23.98 -12.66
N VAL A 226 10.59 23.31 -12.39
CA VAL A 226 9.29 23.58 -13.04
C VAL A 226 8.40 24.46 -12.16
N SER A 227 7.70 25.44 -12.77
CA SER A 227 6.78 26.35 -12.09
C SER A 227 5.60 25.61 -11.44
N ARG A 228 5.29 25.99 -10.19
CA ARG A 228 4.55 25.18 -9.22
C ARG A 228 3.02 25.15 -9.41
N GLU A 229 2.46 25.98 -10.29
CA GLU A 229 1.00 26.11 -10.49
C GLU A 229 0.39 25.03 -11.42
N ASP A 230 1.17 24.41 -12.31
CA ASP A 230 0.63 23.51 -13.33
C ASP A 230 0.89 22.01 -13.09
N MET A 231 1.69 21.68 -12.08
CA MET A 231 2.17 20.31 -11.85
C MET A 231 1.05 19.30 -11.55
N GLY A 232 -0.01 19.69 -10.84
CA GLY A 232 -1.10 18.79 -10.47
C GLY A 232 -1.92 18.32 -11.68
N THR A 233 -2.27 19.26 -12.57
CA THR A 233 -3.05 19.00 -13.78
C THR A 233 -2.25 18.18 -14.79
N TYR A 234 -1.00 18.56 -15.08
CA TYR A 234 -0.16 17.80 -16.02
C TYR A 234 0.21 16.41 -15.49
N SER A 235 0.50 16.25 -14.19
CA SER A 235 0.81 14.92 -13.63
C SER A 235 -0.36 13.96 -13.77
N THR A 236 -1.58 14.42 -13.49
CA THR A 236 -2.79 13.60 -13.62
C THR A 236 -3.07 13.25 -15.08
N LEU A 237 -2.93 14.22 -15.98
CA LEU A 237 -3.12 14.00 -17.41
C LEU A 237 -2.12 12.98 -17.96
N ILE A 238 -0.82 13.14 -17.66
CA ILE A 238 0.24 12.24 -18.12
C ILE A 238 0.02 10.81 -17.59
N ALA A 239 -0.32 10.65 -16.31
CA ALA A 239 -0.60 9.34 -15.72
C ALA A 239 -1.77 8.65 -16.41
N ASN A 240 -2.87 9.38 -16.66
CA ASN A 240 -4.06 8.83 -17.32
C ASN A 240 -3.81 8.49 -18.80
N ILE A 241 -3.09 9.34 -19.53
CA ILE A 241 -2.70 9.06 -20.93
C ILE A 241 -1.81 7.82 -20.99
N LEU A 242 -0.82 7.72 -20.11
CA LEU A 242 0.08 6.58 -20.07
C LEU A 242 -0.69 5.29 -19.74
N LEU A 243 -1.60 5.34 -18.76
CA LEU A 243 -2.44 4.21 -18.39
C LEU A 243 -3.34 3.75 -19.53
N PHE A 244 -4.05 4.67 -20.16
CA PHE A 244 -4.93 4.33 -21.28
C PHE A 244 -4.13 3.79 -22.47
N SER A 245 -2.94 4.35 -22.72
CA SER A 245 -2.02 3.85 -23.75
C SER A 245 -1.57 2.41 -23.49
N VAL A 246 -1.36 2.03 -22.22
CA VAL A 246 -1.10 0.63 -21.85
C VAL A 246 -2.29 -0.25 -22.20
N ILE A 247 -3.53 0.16 -21.88
CA ILE A 247 -4.73 -0.61 -22.25
C ILE A 247 -4.80 -0.81 -23.77
N ILE A 248 -4.61 0.26 -24.54
CA ILE A 248 -4.59 0.20 -26.01
C ILE A 248 -3.47 -0.70 -26.51
N LEU A 249 -2.28 -0.68 -25.91
CA LEU A 249 -1.18 -1.58 -26.27
C LEU A 249 -1.56 -3.06 -26.10
N PHE A 250 -2.23 -3.43 -25.00
CA PHE A 250 -2.71 -4.79 -24.77
C PHE A 250 -3.75 -5.20 -25.82
N ILE A 251 -4.70 -4.34 -26.13
CA ILE A 251 -5.72 -4.59 -27.16
C ILE A 251 -5.07 -4.73 -28.54
N LEU A 252 -4.20 -3.80 -28.94
CA LEU A 252 -3.53 -3.81 -30.25
C LEU A 252 -2.63 -5.04 -30.42
N THR A 253 -1.94 -5.47 -29.37
CA THR A 253 -1.15 -6.71 -29.42
C THR A 253 -2.04 -7.94 -29.54
N GLY A 254 -3.20 -7.97 -28.86
CA GLY A 254 -4.22 -8.99 -29.04
C GLY A 254 -4.72 -9.07 -30.49
N VAL A 255 -5.10 -7.92 -31.07
CA VAL A 255 -5.54 -7.83 -32.47
C VAL A 255 -4.45 -8.31 -33.43
N ARG A 256 -3.21 -7.87 -33.26
CA ARG A 256 -2.06 -8.31 -34.09
C ARG A 256 -1.82 -9.81 -34.01
N LYS A 257 -2.10 -10.43 -32.86
CA LYS A 257 -1.97 -11.88 -32.63
C LYS A 257 -3.22 -12.66 -33.00
N LYS A 258 -4.25 -12.00 -33.55
CA LYS A 258 -5.52 -12.59 -33.98
C LYS A 258 -6.24 -13.36 -32.87
N ILE A 259 -6.12 -12.91 -31.61
CA ILE A 259 -6.90 -13.46 -30.50
C ILE A 259 -8.26 -12.74 -30.38
N ASN A 260 -9.29 -13.43 -29.90
CA ASN A 260 -10.55 -12.77 -29.54
C ASN A 260 -10.34 -11.96 -28.25
N VAL A 261 -10.17 -10.65 -28.42
CA VAL A 261 -9.90 -9.70 -27.33
C VAL A 261 -11.08 -9.64 -26.34
N TYR A 262 -12.31 -9.69 -26.82
CA TYR A 262 -13.50 -9.62 -25.98
C TYR A 262 -13.65 -10.88 -25.12
N ASP A 263 -13.53 -12.07 -25.72
CA ASP A 263 -13.63 -13.33 -24.98
C ASP A 263 -12.52 -13.44 -23.93
N SER A 264 -11.29 -13.07 -24.29
CA SER A 264 -10.15 -13.03 -23.36
C SER A 264 -10.43 -12.06 -22.20
N PHE A 265 -10.98 -10.88 -22.49
CA PHE A 265 -11.36 -9.91 -21.46
C PHE A 265 -12.41 -10.49 -20.51
N VAL A 266 -13.47 -11.10 -21.04
CA VAL A 266 -14.56 -11.69 -20.24
C VAL A 266 -14.05 -12.84 -19.38
N GLU A 267 -13.15 -13.67 -19.89
CA GLU A 267 -12.50 -14.74 -19.13
C GLU A 267 -11.73 -14.17 -17.93
N GLY A 268 -10.87 -13.17 -18.16
CA GLY A 268 -10.13 -12.52 -17.07
C GLY A 268 -11.05 -11.79 -16.08
N ALA A 269 -12.13 -11.17 -16.57
CA ALA A 269 -13.10 -10.49 -15.72
C ALA A 269 -13.81 -11.43 -14.72
N LYS A 270 -14.14 -12.67 -15.15
CA LYS A 270 -14.73 -13.70 -14.28
C LYS A 270 -13.78 -14.12 -13.15
N GLU A 271 -12.47 -14.20 -13.44
CA GLU A 271 -11.46 -14.46 -12.40
C GLU A 271 -11.40 -13.31 -11.38
N GLY A 272 -11.52 -12.07 -11.84
CA GLY A 272 -11.55 -10.87 -10.99
C GLY A 272 -12.73 -10.88 -10.04
N PHE A 273 -13.91 -11.23 -10.55
CA PHE A 273 -15.12 -11.37 -9.75
C PHE A 273 -14.97 -12.41 -8.64
N THR A 274 -14.46 -13.61 -8.99
CA THR A 274 -14.26 -14.69 -8.02
C THR A 274 -13.27 -14.29 -6.93
N THR A 275 -12.21 -13.57 -7.30
CA THR A 275 -11.20 -13.09 -6.36
C THR A 275 -11.79 -12.06 -5.38
N ALA A 276 -12.62 -11.14 -5.88
CA ALA A 276 -13.28 -10.14 -5.05
C ALA A 276 -14.15 -10.76 -3.95
N VAL A 277 -14.97 -11.76 -4.31
CA VAL A 277 -15.84 -12.48 -3.36
C VAL A 277 -15.03 -13.19 -2.27
N ARG A 278 -13.88 -13.79 -2.61
CA ARG A 278 -12.99 -14.45 -1.64
C ARG A 278 -12.39 -13.48 -0.62
N ILE A 279 -12.23 -12.21 -0.98
CA ILE A 279 -11.57 -11.19 -0.14
C ILE A 279 -12.53 -10.62 0.91
N ILE A 280 -13.85 -10.62 0.66
CA ILE A 280 -14.88 -10.02 1.54
C ILE A 280 -14.71 -10.39 3.02
N PRO A 281 -14.60 -11.69 3.40
CA PRO A 281 -14.56 -12.05 4.82
C PRO A 281 -13.33 -11.48 5.54
N TYR A 282 -12.20 -11.42 4.82
CA TYR A 282 -10.97 -10.85 5.35
C TYR A 282 -11.14 -9.34 5.56
N LEU A 283 -11.68 -8.61 4.57
CA LEU A 283 -11.91 -7.17 4.71
C LEU A 283 -12.81 -6.84 5.91
N VAL A 284 -13.91 -7.56 6.07
CA VAL A 284 -14.85 -7.37 7.18
C VAL A 284 -14.14 -7.59 8.52
N ALA A 285 -13.43 -8.71 8.68
CA ALA A 285 -12.76 -9.04 9.94
C ALA A 285 -11.77 -7.94 10.38
N PHE A 286 -10.97 -7.42 9.43
CA PHE A 286 -9.99 -6.39 9.74
C PHE A 286 -10.58 -5.02 9.99
N LEU A 287 -11.47 -4.54 9.11
CA LEU A 287 -12.03 -3.20 9.22
C LEU A 287 -12.87 -3.05 10.49
N VAL A 288 -13.62 -4.10 10.88
CA VAL A 288 -14.35 -4.13 12.14
C VAL A 288 -13.39 -4.06 13.34
N GLY A 289 -12.33 -4.87 13.36
CA GLY A 289 -11.37 -4.84 14.47
C GLY A 289 -10.72 -3.47 14.64
N ILE A 290 -10.35 -2.82 13.53
CA ILE A 290 -9.81 -1.45 13.52
C ILE A 290 -10.84 -0.44 14.03
N ALA A 291 -12.10 -0.54 13.60
CA ALA A 291 -13.17 0.36 14.02
C ALA A 291 -13.42 0.25 15.53
N VAL A 292 -13.49 -0.97 16.08
CA VAL A 292 -13.62 -1.22 17.51
C VAL A 292 -12.44 -0.63 18.29
N PHE A 293 -11.21 -0.87 17.83
CA PHE A 293 -10.00 -0.33 18.46
C PHE A 293 -10.00 1.20 18.47
N ARG A 294 -10.36 1.84 17.35
CA ARG A 294 -10.43 3.30 17.24
C ARG A 294 -11.53 3.88 18.12
N THR A 295 -12.77 3.38 18.01
CA THR A 295 -13.93 3.93 18.74
C THR A 295 -13.81 3.77 20.24
N SER A 296 -13.12 2.73 20.73
CA SER A 296 -12.84 2.58 22.16
C SER A 296 -11.96 3.70 22.74
N GLY A 297 -11.21 4.42 21.90
CA GLY A 297 -10.18 5.38 22.31
C GLY A 297 -8.82 4.73 22.59
N ALA A 298 -8.64 3.44 22.26
CA ALA A 298 -7.35 2.76 22.42
C ALA A 298 -6.24 3.42 21.61
N MET A 299 -6.55 3.94 20.42
CA MET A 299 -5.62 4.69 19.60
C MET A 299 -5.13 5.96 20.31
N ASP A 300 -6.03 6.70 20.98
CA ASP A 300 -5.69 7.94 21.66
C ASP A 300 -4.75 7.69 22.84
N PHE A 301 -5.01 6.64 23.63
CA PHE A 301 -4.12 6.22 24.71
C PHE A 301 -2.73 5.80 24.19
N LEU A 302 -2.69 5.07 23.07
CA LEU A 302 -1.42 4.64 22.46
C LEU A 302 -0.61 5.85 21.98
N VAL A 303 -1.24 6.76 21.24
CA VAL A 303 -0.60 7.98 20.71
C VAL A 303 -0.16 8.91 21.83
N GLY A 304 -1.00 9.11 22.84
CA GLY A 304 -0.68 9.90 24.04
C GLY A 304 0.47 9.31 24.85
N GLY A 305 0.51 7.97 24.99
CA GLY A 305 1.60 7.27 25.66
C GLY A 305 2.95 7.44 24.94
N ILE A 306 2.95 7.37 23.60
CA ILE A 306 4.15 7.66 22.80
C ILE A 306 4.60 9.10 23.01
N GLY A 307 3.66 10.06 22.95
CA GLY A 307 3.96 11.47 23.18
C GLY A 307 4.55 11.74 24.57
N TYR A 308 3.99 11.12 25.61
CA TYR A 308 4.50 11.24 26.96
C TYR A 308 5.94 10.71 27.09
N ILE A 309 6.22 9.51 26.59
CA ILE A 309 7.56 8.91 26.66
C ILE A 309 8.58 9.75 25.91
N VAL A 310 8.22 10.25 24.72
CA VAL A 310 9.13 11.08 23.91
C VAL A 310 9.34 12.45 24.56
N GLY A 311 8.29 13.03 25.16
CA GLY A 311 8.39 14.26 25.94
C GLY A 311 9.30 14.13 27.16
N LEU A 312 9.34 12.97 27.83
CA LEU A 312 10.28 12.71 28.93
C LEU A 312 11.75 12.76 28.47
N CYS A 313 12.03 12.46 27.20
CA CYS A 313 13.36 12.55 26.62
C CYS A 313 13.73 13.99 26.19
N GLY A 314 12.86 14.98 26.39
CA GLY A 314 13.09 16.38 25.99
C GLY A 314 13.03 16.61 24.48
N VAL A 315 12.46 15.67 23.72
CA VAL A 315 12.30 15.78 22.26
C VAL A 315 10.95 16.43 21.94
N ASP A 316 10.89 17.21 20.87
CA ASP A 316 9.65 17.81 20.39
C ASP A 316 8.57 16.75 20.08
N THR A 317 7.34 17.01 20.52
CA THR A 317 6.20 16.08 20.40
C THR A 317 5.20 16.51 19.32
N SER A 318 5.52 17.49 18.47
CA SER A 318 4.59 17.99 17.45
C SER A 318 4.18 16.90 16.45
N PHE A 319 5.05 15.92 16.20
CA PHE A 319 4.73 14.77 15.33
C PHE A 319 3.63 13.85 15.87
N VAL A 320 3.32 13.91 17.18
CA VAL A 320 2.35 13.02 17.83
C VAL A 320 0.97 13.15 17.19
N GLY A 321 0.59 14.35 16.73
CA GLY A 321 -0.68 14.57 16.04
C GLY A 321 -0.80 13.84 14.69
N ALA A 322 0.32 13.42 14.06
CA ALA A 322 0.31 12.65 12.82
C ALA A 322 0.36 11.13 13.06
N LEU A 323 0.60 10.68 14.29
CA LEU A 323 0.69 9.25 14.63
C LEU A 323 -0.61 8.47 14.38
N PRO A 324 -1.83 9.00 14.59
CA PRO A 324 -3.05 8.29 14.22
C PRO A 324 -3.03 7.89 12.74
N THR A 325 -2.65 8.81 11.85
CA THR A 325 -2.51 8.54 10.41
C THR A 325 -1.42 7.51 10.13
N ALA A 326 -0.26 7.64 10.77
CA ALA A 326 0.87 6.72 10.59
C ALA A 326 0.56 5.28 11.03
N LEU A 327 -0.02 5.11 12.22
CA LEU A 327 -0.39 3.79 12.76
C LEU A 327 -1.53 3.17 11.94
N MET A 328 -2.50 3.99 11.55
CA MET A 328 -3.58 3.53 10.68
C MET A 328 -3.05 3.13 9.32
N LYS A 329 -1.97 3.75 8.82
CA LYS A 329 -1.44 3.43 7.50
C LYS A 329 -0.96 1.97 7.39
N SER A 330 -0.33 1.40 8.42
CA SER A 330 0.02 -0.03 8.41
C SER A 330 -1.20 -0.96 8.39
N LEU A 331 -2.35 -0.48 8.88
CA LEU A 331 -3.57 -1.26 9.07
C LEU A 331 -4.55 -1.12 7.90
N SER A 332 -4.79 0.11 7.43
CA SER A 332 -5.82 0.47 6.44
C SER A 332 -5.50 1.78 5.72
N GLY A 333 -5.39 1.73 4.39
CA GLY A 333 -5.07 2.89 3.57
C GLY A 333 -6.23 3.87 3.44
N SER A 334 -7.46 3.37 3.40
CA SER A 334 -8.67 4.19 3.42
C SER A 334 -8.91 4.82 4.80
N GLY A 335 -8.64 4.07 5.88
CA GLY A 335 -8.68 4.60 7.24
C GLY A 335 -7.67 5.74 7.45
N ALA A 336 -6.44 5.55 6.94
CA ALA A 336 -5.40 6.57 7.01
C ALA A 336 -5.71 7.79 6.14
N ASN A 337 -6.39 7.62 4.99
CA ASN A 337 -6.90 8.77 4.21
C ASN A 337 -7.91 9.59 5.01
N GLY A 338 -8.87 8.93 5.69
CA GLY A 338 -9.84 9.62 6.54
C GLY A 338 -9.17 10.44 7.63
N LEU A 339 -8.27 9.82 8.39
CA LEU A 339 -7.53 10.50 9.46
C LEU A 339 -6.67 11.66 8.94
N MET A 340 -5.98 11.48 7.81
CA MET A 340 -5.21 12.55 7.19
C MET A 340 -6.10 13.75 6.83
N ILE A 341 -7.28 13.50 6.25
CA ILE A 341 -8.24 14.56 5.91
C ILE A 341 -8.77 15.24 7.17
N ASP A 342 -9.10 14.47 8.20
CA ASP A 342 -9.59 15.02 9.47
C ASP A 342 -8.53 15.89 10.15
N THR A 343 -7.27 15.45 10.17
CA THR A 343 -6.14 16.28 10.63
C THR A 343 -6.02 17.58 9.84
N MET A 344 -6.14 17.55 8.52
CA MET A 344 -6.10 18.77 7.71
C MET A 344 -7.29 19.70 7.96
N LYS A 345 -8.48 19.16 8.27
CA LYS A 345 -9.66 19.96 8.63
C LYS A 345 -9.50 20.62 10.00
N GLU A 346 -8.97 19.89 10.98
CA GLU A 346 -8.85 20.37 12.36
C GLU A 346 -7.67 21.33 12.55
N LEU A 347 -6.51 21.01 11.97
CA LEU A 347 -5.26 21.75 12.19
C LEU A 347 -4.85 22.62 10.99
N GLY A 348 -5.54 22.49 9.87
CA GLY A 348 -5.21 23.15 8.60
C GLY A 348 -4.24 22.35 7.74
N PRO A 349 -4.38 22.38 6.40
CA PRO A 349 -3.55 21.58 5.48
C PRO A 349 -2.08 22.01 5.45
N ASP A 350 -1.78 23.26 5.77
CA ASP A 350 -0.41 23.81 5.79
C ASP A 350 0.22 23.81 7.20
N SER A 351 -0.48 23.27 8.21
CA SER A 351 0.15 23.03 9.51
C SER A 351 1.24 21.96 9.40
N PHE A 352 2.21 21.99 10.32
CA PHE A 352 3.23 20.95 10.42
C PHE A 352 2.60 19.55 10.49
N VAL A 353 1.59 19.38 11.35
CA VAL A 353 0.89 18.11 11.56
C VAL A 353 0.08 17.69 10.33
N GLY A 354 -0.57 18.64 9.65
CA GLY A 354 -1.30 18.41 8.41
C GLY A 354 -0.37 17.94 7.27
N ARG A 355 0.76 18.62 7.07
CA ARG A 355 1.80 18.21 6.11
C ARG A 355 2.39 16.86 6.46
N MET A 356 2.79 16.67 7.71
CA MET A 356 3.36 15.39 8.17
C MET A 356 2.38 14.24 7.96
N SER A 357 1.09 14.43 8.26
CA SER A 357 0.04 13.43 8.03
C SER A 357 -0.05 13.04 6.55
N CYS A 358 0.11 13.99 5.63
CA CYS A 358 0.25 13.70 4.21
C CYS A 358 1.51 12.89 3.89
N VAL A 359 2.67 13.25 4.49
CA VAL A 359 3.93 12.52 4.27
C VAL A 359 3.85 11.09 4.78
N VAL A 360 3.44 10.86 6.03
CA VAL A 360 3.29 9.50 6.58
C VAL A 360 2.25 8.70 5.80
N ARG A 361 1.19 9.34 5.29
CA ARG A 361 0.20 8.64 4.45
C ARG A 361 0.80 8.14 3.14
N GLY A 362 1.74 8.88 2.55
CA GLY A 362 2.43 8.52 1.32
C GLY A 362 3.67 7.65 1.50
N ALA A 363 4.14 7.45 2.74
CA ALA A 363 5.45 6.84 3.03
C ALA A 363 5.51 5.31 2.87
N SER A 364 4.38 4.62 2.90
CA SER A 364 4.32 3.17 2.66
C SER A 364 2.96 2.78 2.11
N ASP A 365 2.72 1.47 1.91
CA ASP A 365 1.39 0.89 1.79
C ASP A 365 0.96 0.17 3.08
N THR A 366 -0.03 -0.72 3.01
CA THR A 366 -0.77 -1.24 4.17
C THR A 366 -0.38 -2.69 4.44
N THR A 367 0.61 -2.92 5.31
CA THR A 367 1.12 -4.28 5.64
C THR A 367 0.00 -5.27 5.89
N PHE A 368 -0.89 -4.96 6.84
CA PHE A 368 -1.87 -5.94 7.31
C PHE A 368 -3.00 -6.18 6.32
N TYR A 369 -3.43 -5.13 5.61
CA TYR A 369 -4.41 -5.26 4.55
C TYR A 369 -3.86 -6.08 3.38
N ILE A 370 -2.65 -5.77 2.90
CA ILE A 370 -2.01 -6.53 1.82
C ILE A 370 -1.80 -7.99 2.25
N LEU A 371 -1.36 -8.25 3.47
CA LEU A 371 -1.28 -9.61 4.02
C LEU A 371 -2.65 -10.31 3.97
N ALA A 372 -3.69 -9.67 4.50
CA ALA A 372 -5.04 -10.22 4.55
C ALA A 372 -5.56 -10.58 3.16
N VAL A 373 -5.45 -9.64 2.24
CA VAL A 373 -6.02 -9.71 0.90
C VAL A 373 -5.20 -10.65 0.02
N TYR A 374 -3.87 -10.49 0.01
CA TYR A 374 -3.00 -11.28 -0.86
C TYR A 374 -2.92 -12.71 -0.38
N PHE A 375 -2.58 -12.96 0.88
CA PHE A 375 -2.51 -14.34 1.40
C PHE A 375 -3.90 -14.98 1.54
N GLY A 376 -4.92 -14.23 1.91
CA GLY A 376 -6.31 -14.72 1.95
C GLY A 376 -6.81 -15.19 0.59
N SER A 377 -6.50 -14.47 -0.49
CA SER A 377 -6.94 -14.84 -1.85
C SER A 377 -6.39 -16.19 -2.34
N VAL A 378 -5.24 -16.62 -1.80
CA VAL A 378 -4.54 -17.86 -2.18
C VAL A 378 -4.48 -18.92 -1.08
N GLY A 379 -5.15 -18.70 0.06
CA GLY A 379 -5.27 -19.66 1.15
C GLY A 379 -4.01 -19.87 2.01
N ILE A 380 -3.11 -18.88 2.05
CA ILE A 380 -1.89 -18.94 2.88
C ILE A 380 -2.24 -18.63 4.34
N THR A 381 -1.82 -19.52 5.25
CA THR A 381 -2.03 -19.34 6.70
C THR A 381 -0.72 -19.11 7.45
N LYS A 382 0.38 -19.70 7.00
CA LYS A 382 1.70 -19.51 7.63
C LYS A 382 2.47 -18.42 6.90
N THR A 383 2.43 -17.22 7.47
CA THR A 383 3.02 -15.99 6.88
C THR A 383 4.55 -15.92 6.98
N ARG A 384 5.21 -16.79 7.75
CA ARG A 384 6.66 -16.73 8.04
C ARG A 384 7.08 -15.30 8.47
N ASN A 385 8.19 -14.80 7.94
CA ASN A 385 8.74 -13.47 8.21
C ASN A 385 8.07 -12.33 7.42
N ALA A 386 6.98 -12.58 6.67
CA ALA A 386 6.29 -11.55 5.89
C ALA A 386 5.82 -10.38 6.76
N VAL A 387 5.20 -10.69 7.92
CA VAL A 387 4.69 -9.67 8.83
C VAL A 387 5.83 -8.84 9.42
N THR A 388 6.89 -9.50 9.88
CA THR A 388 8.04 -8.82 10.48
C THR A 388 8.74 -7.92 9.47
N CYS A 389 9.03 -8.41 8.26
CA CYS A 389 9.69 -7.62 7.23
C CYS A 389 8.79 -6.47 6.72
N GLY A 390 7.47 -6.70 6.59
CA GLY A 390 6.51 -5.65 6.23
C GLY A 390 6.45 -4.53 7.28
N LEU A 391 6.37 -4.90 8.57
CA LEU A 391 6.39 -3.93 9.67
C LEU A 391 7.71 -3.16 9.73
N ILE A 392 8.85 -3.81 9.47
CA ILE A 392 10.14 -3.11 9.39
C ILE A 392 10.12 -2.05 8.28
N ALA A 393 9.55 -2.38 7.12
CA ALA A 393 9.37 -1.43 6.03
C ALA A 393 8.47 -0.25 6.45
N ASP A 394 7.28 -0.54 6.96
CA ASP A 394 6.33 0.48 7.42
C ASP A 394 6.92 1.41 8.48
N PHE A 395 7.51 0.85 9.55
CA PHE A 395 8.09 1.66 10.62
C PHE A 395 9.26 2.50 10.11
N SER A 396 10.08 1.98 9.20
CA SER A 396 11.15 2.77 8.59
C SER A 396 10.61 3.91 7.74
N GLY A 397 9.51 3.70 7.01
CA GLY A 397 8.79 4.73 6.26
C GLY A 397 8.19 5.79 7.18
N ILE A 398 7.56 5.39 8.28
CA ILE A 398 6.99 6.31 9.28
C ILE A 398 8.09 7.15 9.93
N ILE A 399 9.18 6.53 10.38
CA ILE A 399 10.31 7.24 10.98
C ILE A 399 10.93 8.21 9.97
N ALA A 400 11.17 7.76 8.74
CA ALA A 400 11.68 8.63 7.68
C ALA A 400 10.74 9.80 7.40
N ALA A 401 9.43 9.56 7.31
CA ALA A 401 8.44 10.60 7.10
C ALA A 401 8.42 11.63 8.23
N ILE A 402 8.53 11.20 9.49
CA ILE A 402 8.62 12.12 10.64
C ILE A 402 9.89 12.97 10.54
N LEU A 403 11.05 12.34 10.38
CA LEU A 403 12.34 13.04 10.32
C LEU A 403 12.42 14.01 9.14
N ILE A 404 11.94 13.60 7.95
CA ILE A 404 11.93 14.44 6.75
C ILE A 404 10.90 15.57 6.91
N SER A 405 9.78 15.35 7.58
CA SER A 405 8.82 16.43 7.84
C SER A 405 9.40 17.49 8.77
N TYR A 406 10.15 17.11 9.81
CA TYR A 406 10.93 18.07 10.61
C TYR A 406 11.96 18.82 9.78
N LEU A 407 12.62 18.16 8.83
CA LEU A 407 13.62 18.82 7.98
C LEU A 407 13.02 19.84 7.00
N PHE A 408 11.81 19.60 6.50
CA PHE A 408 11.20 20.40 5.44
C PHE A 408 10.20 21.45 5.93
N PHE A 409 9.55 21.22 7.07
CA PHE A 409 8.36 21.97 7.49
C PHE A 409 8.44 22.56 8.90
N PHE A 410 9.54 22.33 9.60
CA PHE A 410 9.83 22.87 10.92
C PHE A 410 11.12 23.68 10.83
#